data_AF-A0A1B8B667-F1
#
_entry.id   AF-A0A1B8B667-F1
#
_cell.length_a   1.000
_cell.length_b   1.000
_cell.length_c   1.000
_cell.angle_alpha   90.00
_cell.angle_beta   90.00
_cell.angle_gamma   90.00
#
_symmetry.space_group_name_H-M   'P 1'
#
loop_
_entity.id
_entity.type
_entity.pdbx_description
1 polymer ?
#
loop_
_entity_poly.entity_id
_entity_poly.type
_entity_poly.pdbx_seq_one_letter_code
_entity_poly.pdbx_strand_id
1 'polypeptide(L)'
;MLVTDIEDLGVSESPVNISNNLVVLEGGENIPQSSIFDLKTRSVYTRNKDHLGDQLPRLWISQISQFVLAYHEKGLFRQRDIEIKDVKSDIEKWQDQNQPSLNRLAALFRIIIENTQTSNDGKLELVWSKDGSLEVRKQLPDAGDVLSEPVKKQWEAWLGVENEEKADPGKSGSWEEFMATLSDSDDQSDYAACDAECGYCGKCV
;
A
#
# COMPACT_ATOMS: atom_id res chain seq x y z
N MET A 1 -2.70 6.97 48.19
CA MET A 1 -3.00 7.83 47.02
C MET A 1 -3.74 6.93 46.04
N LEU A 2 -5.00 6.66 46.40
CA LEU A 2 -6.21 7.04 45.66
C LEU A 2 -6.29 6.33 44.30
N VAL A 3 -7.01 5.22 44.33
CA VAL A 3 -7.64 4.57 43.19
C VAL A 3 -8.70 5.53 42.67
N THR A 4 -8.72 5.79 41.37
CA THR A 4 -9.86 6.41 40.68
C THR A 4 -10.35 5.44 39.63
N ASP A 5 -11.66 5.21 39.68
CA ASP A 5 -12.42 4.18 39.01
C ASP A 5 -12.19 4.09 37.50
N ILE A 6 -12.15 2.86 37.00
CA ILE A 6 -12.27 2.58 35.57
C ILE A 6 -13.75 2.76 35.26
N GLU A 7 -14.10 3.90 34.67
CA GLU A 7 -15.46 4.14 34.19
C GLU A 7 -15.78 3.12 33.09
N ASP A 8 -16.87 2.42 33.34
CA ASP A 8 -17.56 1.49 32.46
C ASP A 8 -17.89 2.20 31.13
N LEU A 9 -17.07 1.96 30.09
CA LEU A 9 -17.41 2.35 28.71
C LEU A 9 -18.36 1.31 28.12
N GLY A 10 -19.54 1.19 28.75
CA GLY A 10 -20.67 0.55 28.13
C GLY A 10 -21.03 1.30 26.86
N VAL A 11 -20.90 0.64 25.72
CA VAL A 11 -21.49 1.12 24.47
C VAL A 11 -23.00 1.05 24.68
N SER A 12 -23.62 2.21 24.95
CA SER A 12 -25.06 2.31 24.97
C SER A 12 -25.56 2.08 23.54
N GLU A 13 -26.07 0.89 23.25
CA GLU A 13 -26.88 0.67 22.06
C GLU A 13 -28.17 1.49 22.20
N SER A 14 -28.16 2.69 21.61
CA SER A 14 -29.40 3.35 21.26
C SER A 14 -29.87 2.72 19.95
N PRO A 15 -31.03 2.03 19.90
CA PRO A 15 -31.54 1.50 18.65
C PRO A 15 -31.87 2.67 17.73
N VAL A 16 -31.00 2.95 16.76
CA VAL A 16 -31.27 3.91 15.70
C VAL A 16 -32.37 3.31 14.84
N ASN A 17 -33.54 3.95 14.86
CA ASN A 17 -34.68 3.57 14.04
C ASN A 17 -34.33 3.84 12.57
N ILE A 18 -33.96 2.79 11.84
CA ILE A 18 -33.54 2.89 10.44
C ILE A 18 -34.79 3.06 9.57
N SER A 19 -35.24 4.30 9.43
CA SER A 19 -36.15 4.69 8.35
C SER A 19 -35.37 4.68 7.03
N ASN A 20 -35.59 3.68 6.15
CA ASN A 20 -35.35 3.61 4.70
C ASN A 20 -34.20 4.39 4.03
N ASN A 21 -33.16 4.79 4.77
CA ASN A 21 -32.06 5.61 4.30
C ASN A 21 -30.77 4.80 4.39
N LEU A 22 -30.03 4.79 3.29
CA LEU A 22 -28.68 4.24 3.21
C LEU A 22 -27.76 5.01 4.17
N VAL A 23 -27.04 4.28 5.03
CA VAL A 23 -26.05 4.86 5.95
C VAL A 23 -24.69 4.27 5.58
N VAL A 24 -23.73 5.14 5.26
CA VAL A 24 -22.33 4.76 5.05
C VAL A 24 -21.63 4.72 6.40
N LEU A 25 -20.90 3.63 6.68
CA LEU A 25 -20.08 3.47 7.89
C LEU A 25 -18.61 3.39 7.48
N GLU A 26 -17.76 4.25 8.03
CA GLU A 26 -16.31 4.23 7.81
C GLU A 26 -15.65 3.15 8.67
N GLY A 27 -14.63 2.47 8.12
CA GLY A 27 -13.88 1.41 8.78
C GLY A 27 -12.37 1.59 8.63
N GLY A 28 -11.62 1.19 9.66
CA GLY A 28 -10.17 1.40 9.77
C GLY A 28 -9.79 2.61 10.63
N GLU A 29 -8.51 2.74 10.96
CA GLU A 29 -7.96 3.90 11.66
C GLU A 29 -6.80 4.47 10.83
N ASN A 30 -6.79 5.79 10.65
CA ASN A 30 -5.68 6.48 10.02
C ASN A 30 -4.45 6.36 10.92
N ILE A 31 -3.43 5.62 10.46
CA ILE A 31 -2.17 5.50 11.18
C ILE A 31 -1.25 6.63 10.73
N PRO A 32 -0.91 7.60 11.60
CA PRO A 32 -0.03 8.69 11.22
C PRO A 32 1.30 8.13 10.77
N GLN A 33 1.81 8.58 9.62
CA GLN A 33 3.02 7.97 9.07
C GLN A 33 4.26 8.18 9.96
N SER A 34 4.22 9.20 10.82
CA SER A 34 5.20 9.44 11.90
C SER A 34 5.24 8.35 12.98
N SER A 35 4.22 7.48 13.05
CA SER A 35 4.15 6.36 13.99
C SER A 35 4.78 5.07 13.44
N ILE A 36 5.11 5.05 12.14
CA ILE A 36 5.73 3.91 11.47
C ILE A 36 7.24 4.13 11.39
N PHE A 37 8.00 3.09 11.68
CA PHE A 37 9.46 3.09 11.55
C PHE A 37 9.95 1.80 10.89
N ASP A 38 11.08 1.88 10.19
CA ASP A 38 11.78 0.72 9.68
C ASP A 38 12.93 0.37 10.62
N LEU A 39 12.94 -0.88 11.11
CA LEU A 39 14.02 -1.43 11.93
C LEU A 39 14.95 -2.30 11.08
N LYS A 40 16.25 -2.06 11.21
CA LYS A 40 17.30 -2.94 10.71
C LYS A 40 18.25 -3.34 11.81
N THR A 41 18.63 -4.61 11.79
CA THR A 41 19.67 -5.15 12.65
C THR A 41 20.94 -5.39 11.84
N ARG A 42 22.09 -5.04 12.42
CA ARG A 42 23.41 -5.25 11.81
C ARG A 42 24.42 -5.70 12.84
N SER A 43 25.44 -6.40 12.41
CA SER A 43 26.57 -6.70 13.27
C SER A 43 27.39 -5.43 13.52
N VAL A 44 27.85 -5.22 14.76
CA VAL A 44 28.76 -4.10 15.12
C VAL A 44 30.00 -4.03 14.22
N TYR A 45 30.45 -5.17 13.68
CA TYR A 45 31.60 -5.24 12.76
C TYR A 45 31.35 -4.61 11.39
N THR A 46 30.11 -4.21 11.09
CA THR A 46 29.73 -3.58 9.82
C THR A 46 29.38 -2.10 9.96
N ARG A 47 29.66 -1.48 11.12
CA ARG A 47 29.27 -0.09 11.41
C ARG A 47 29.87 0.94 10.43
N ASN A 48 30.98 0.62 9.77
CA ASN A 48 31.61 1.46 8.75
C ASN A 48 30.99 1.34 7.35
N LYS A 49 29.99 0.47 7.16
CA LYS A 49 29.27 0.34 5.88
C LYS A 49 28.06 1.27 5.85
N ASP A 50 27.72 1.75 4.66
CA ASP A 50 26.47 2.48 4.45
C ASP A 50 25.31 1.49 4.46
N HIS A 51 24.52 1.50 5.55
CA HIS A 51 23.31 0.69 5.66
C HIS A 51 22.05 1.48 5.33
N LEU A 52 22.13 2.81 5.21
CA LEU A 52 20.97 3.64 4.90
C LEU A 52 20.78 3.71 3.39
N GLY A 53 21.85 3.92 2.62
CA GLY A 53 21.82 4.05 1.15
C GLY A 53 21.10 2.90 0.47
N ASP A 54 21.37 1.66 0.89
CA ASP A 54 20.71 0.45 0.37
C ASP A 54 19.20 0.39 0.66
N GLN A 55 18.71 1.18 1.62
CA GLN A 55 17.31 1.19 2.04
C GLN A 55 16.54 2.38 1.48
N LEU A 56 17.22 3.45 1.04
CA LEU A 56 16.58 4.68 0.53
C LEU A 56 15.52 4.42 -0.55
N PRO A 57 15.74 3.54 -1.56
CA PRO A 57 14.69 3.27 -2.55
C PRO A 57 13.42 2.68 -1.92
N ARG A 58 13.56 1.77 -0.94
CA ARG A 58 12.42 1.16 -0.26
C ARG A 58 11.72 2.16 0.65
N LEU A 59 12.49 2.92 1.43
CA LEU A 59 11.97 3.93 2.34
C LEU A 59 11.24 5.05 1.59
N TRP A 60 11.73 5.41 0.39
CA TRP A 60 11.04 6.32 -0.52
C TRP A 60 9.70 5.76 -0.98
N ILE A 61 9.63 4.50 -1.46
CA ILE A 61 8.34 3.91 -1.88
C ILE A 61 7.36 3.82 -0.70
N SER A 62 7.82 3.41 0.49
CA SER A 62 6.96 3.25 1.66
C SER A 62 6.65 4.55 2.39
N GLN A 63 7.28 5.67 2.02
CA GLN A 63 7.17 6.97 2.69
C GLN A 63 7.46 6.89 4.21
N ILE A 64 8.46 6.08 4.62
CA ILE A 64 8.84 5.90 6.03
C ILE A 64 10.10 6.72 6.32
N SER A 65 9.99 7.74 7.16
CA SER A 65 11.12 8.62 7.52
C SER A 65 11.84 8.20 8.82
N GLN A 66 11.18 7.46 9.71
CA GLN A 66 11.80 6.99 10.95
C GLN A 66 12.57 5.69 10.69
N PHE A 67 13.89 5.73 10.80
CA PHE A 67 14.77 4.60 10.56
C PHE A 67 15.56 4.25 11.82
N VAL A 68 15.42 3.02 12.28
CA VAL A 68 16.14 2.49 13.45
C VAL A 68 17.17 1.48 13.00
N LEU A 69 18.42 1.72 13.34
CA LEU A 69 19.53 0.81 13.07
C LEU A 69 20.10 0.29 14.39
N ALA A 70 19.78 -0.96 14.72
CA ALA A 70 20.22 -1.61 15.93
C ALA A 70 21.43 -2.52 15.66
N TYR A 71 22.59 -2.15 16.19
CA TYR A 71 23.77 -2.98 16.09
C TYR A 71 23.85 -4.01 17.22
N HIS A 72 24.21 -5.25 16.87
CA HIS A 72 24.45 -6.31 17.83
C HIS A 72 25.90 -6.79 17.83
N GLU A 73 26.38 -7.18 19.00
CA GLU A 73 27.62 -7.92 19.17
C GLU A 73 27.29 -9.36 19.58
N LYS A 74 27.50 -10.33 18.67
CA LYS A 74 27.19 -11.75 18.93
C LYS A 74 25.75 -12.00 19.43
N GLY A 75 24.77 -11.28 18.86
CA GLY A 75 23.36 -11.36 19.23
C GLY A 75 22.95 -10.47 20.41
N LEU A 76 23.90 -9.85 21.12
CA LEU A 76 23.59 -8.90 22.19
C LEU A 76 23.42 -7.49 21.64
N PHE A 77 22.22 -6.94 21.82
CA PHE A 77 21.91 -5.53 21.54
C PHE A 77 22.14 -4.70 22.80
N ARG A 78 22.81 -3.56 22.66
CA ARG A 78 23.02 -2.61 23.76
C ARG A 78 22.44 -1.26 23.36
N GLN A 79 21.88 -0.52 24.32
CA GLN A 79 21.24 0.76 24.05
C GLN A 79 22.14 1.75 23.30
N ARG A 80 23.43 1.81 23.67
CA ARG A 80 24.44 2.65 23.01
C ARG A 80 24.72 2.31 21.54
N ASP A 81 24.30 1.12 21.12
CA ASP A 81 24.51 0.58 19.79
C ASP A 81 23.24 0.67 18.93
N ILE A 82 22.20 1.38 19.38
CA ILE A 82 20.97 1.66 18.64
C ILE A 82 21.02 3.11 18.14
N GLU A 83 20.83 3.28 16.84
CA GLU A 83 20.73 4.58 16.19
C GLU A 83 19.30 4.80 15.73
N ILE A 84 18.68 5.90 16.15
CA ILE A 84 17.36 6.34 15.69
C ILE A 84 17.59 7.58 14.82
N LYS A 85 17.12 7.53 13.57
CA LYS A 85 17.36 8.57 12.56
C LYS A 85 16.05 8.97 11.91
N ASP A 86 15.80 10.27 11.82
CA ASP A 86 14.88 10.82 10.83
C ASP A 86 15.67 10.98 9.53
N VAL A 87 15.28 10.24 8.50
CA VAL A 87 15.98 10.18 7.21
C VAL A 87 15.20 10.88 6.09
N LYS A 88 14.24 11.73 6.43
CA LYS A 88 13.43 12.45 5.44
C LYS A 88 14.28 13.21 4.42
N SER A 89 15.28 13.96 4.88
CA SER A 89 16.18 14.70 3.98
C SER A 89 17.04 13.80 3.10
N ASP A 90 17.41 12.61 3.59
CA ASP A 90 18.16 11.63 2.80
C ASP A 90 17.29 11.04 1.69
N ILE A 91 16.01 10.78 1.99
CA ILE A 91 15.00 10.32 1.03
C ILE A 91 14.78 11.38 -0.06
N GLU A 92 14.59 12.65 0.31
CA GLU A 92 14.41 13.77 -0.64
C GLU A 92 15.63 13.91 -1.56
N LYS A 93 16.84 13.90 -0.98
CA LYS A 93 18.07 13.94 -1.74
C LYS A 93 18.22 12.74 -2.68
N TRP A 94 17.88 11.54 -2.22
CA TRP A 94 17.90 10.34 -3.05
C TRP A 94 16.92 10.46 -4.22
N GLN A 95 15.70 10.95 -3.97
CA GLN A 95 14.70 11.19 -5.00
C GLN A 95 15.23 12.15 -6.08
N ASP A 96 15.81 13.28 -5.68
CA ASP A 96 16.35 14.27 -6.62
C ASP A 96 17.48 13.70 -7.48
N GLN A 97 18.32 12.86 -6.89
CA GLN A 97 19.43 12.20 -7.57
C GLN A 97 18.98 11.05 -8.50
N ASN A 98 17.79 10.49 -8.28
CA ASN A 98 17.28 9.32 -9.01
C ASN A 98 16.12 9.63 -9.95
N GLN A 99 15.84 10.91 -10.24
CA GLN A 99 14.79 11.35 -11.17
C GLN A 99 14.77 10.58 -12.51
N PRO A 100 15.90 10.32 -13.19
CA PRO A 100 15.88 9.54 -14.44
C PRO A 100 15.30 8.12 -14.27
N SER A 101 15.64 7.44 -13.17
CA SER A 101 15.14 6.11 -12.85
C SER A 101 13.65 6.14 -12.47
N LEU A 102 13.24 7.14 -11.69
CA LEU A 102 11.84 7.34 -11.31
C LEU A 102 10.94 7.66 -12.51
N ASN A 103 11.42 8.50 -13.43
CA ASN A 103 10.72 8.79 -14.68
C ASN A 103 10.58 7.54 -15.56
N ARG A 104 11.61 6.69 -15.61
CA ARG A 104 11.53 5.40 -16.31
C ARG A 104 10.52 4.45 -15.64
N LEU A 105 10.45 4.43 -14.31
CA LEU A 105 9.45 3.64 -13.59
C LEU A 105 8.02 4.14 -13.88
N ALA A 106 7.80 5.46 -13.87
CA ALA A 106 6.51 6.05 -14.21
C ALA A 106 6.09 5.74 -15.66
N ALA A 107 7.02 5.84 -16.61
CA ALA A 107 6.78 5.45 -17.99
C ALA A 107 6.44 3.95 -18.12
N LEU A 108 7.11 3.08 -17.35
CA LEU A 108 6.81 1.66 -17.33
C LEU A 108 5.40 1.38 -16.80
N PHE A 109 4.96 2.05 -15.72
CA PHE A 109 3.59 1.89 -15.23
C PHE A 109 2.56 2.28 -16.28
N ARG A 110 2.77 3.37 -17.03
CA ARG A 110 1.89 3.76 -18.14
C ARG A 110 1.82 2.69 -19.21
N ILE A 111 2.97 2.16 -19.63
CA ILE A 111 3.04 1.07 -20.62
C ILE A 111 2.25 -0.15 -20.11
N ILE A 112 2.42 -0.55 -18.85
CA ILE A 112 1.70 -1.68 -18.25
C ILE A 112 0.19 -1.43 -18.31
N ILE A 113 -0.26 -0.27 -17.85
CA ILE A 113 -1.68 0.11 -17.81
C ILE A 113 -2.30 0.13 -19.22
N GLU A 114 -1.63 0.73 -20.21
CA GLU A 114 -2.11 0.77 -21.59
C GLU A 114 -2.20 -0.64 -22.21
N ASN A 115 -1.23 -1.51 -21.91
CA ASN A 115 -1.22 -2.88 -22.42
C ASN A 115 -2.29 -3.76 -21.76
N THR A 116 -2.59 -3.57 -20.46
CA THR A 116 -3.69 -4.32 -19.82
C THR A 116 -5.07 -3.90 -20.32
N GLN A 117 -5.26 -2.63 -20.66
CA GLN A 117 -6.55 -2.13 -21.16
C GLN A 117 -6.85 -2.59 -22.59
N THR A 118 -5.81 -2.82 -23.39
CA THR A 118 -5.93 -3.26 -24.78
C THR A 118 -5.92 -4.78 -24.94
N SER A 119 -5.59 -5.54 -23.88
CA SER A 119 -5.62 -7.00 -23.92
C SER A 119 -7.02 -7.56 -23.65
N ASN A 120 -7.39 -8.62 -24.35
CA ASN A 120 -8.73 -9.21 -24.25
C ASN A 120 -9.06 -9.79 -22.87
N ASP A 121 -8.04 -10.22 -22.12
CA ASP A 121 -8.17 -10.84 -20.80
C ASP A 121 -7.65 -9.95 -19.65
N GLY A 122 -7.12 -8.77 -19.97
CA GLY A 122 -6.52 -7.86 -19.00
C GLY A 122 -5.17 -8.33 -18.43
N LYS A 123 -4.59 -9.42 -18.96
CA LYS A 123 -3.40 -10.08 -18.38
C LYS A 123 -2.15 -9.87 -19.21
N LEU A 124 -1.02 -9.74 -18.52
CA LEU A 124 0.30 -9.62 -19.12
C LEU A 124 1.37 -10.25 -18.24
N GLU A 125 2.48 -10.62 -18.86
CA GLU A 125 3.68 -11.13 -18.21
C GLU A 125 4.81 -10.12 -18.39
N LEU A 126 5.49 -9.77 -17.30
CA LEU A 126 6.69 -8.94 -17.33
C LEU A 126 7.92 -9.81 -17.11
N VAL A 127 8.78 -9.88 -18.12
CA VAL A 127 10.00 -10.70 -18.08
C VAL A 127 11.21 -9.79 -18.11
N TRP A 128 12.10 -9.95 -17.13
CA TRP A 128 13.39 -9.28 -17.11
C TRP A 128 14.50 -10.30 -16.87
N SER A 129 15.44 -10.36 -17.82
CA SER A 129 16.66 -11.16 -17.71
C SER A 129 17.84 -10.24 -17.43
N LYS A 130 18.82 -10.70 -16.65
CA LYS A 130 19.97 -9.88 -16.21
C LYS A 130 20.74 -9.23 -17.37
N ASP A 131 20.74 -9.86 -18.55
CA ASP A 131 21.44 -9.39 -19.75
C ASP A 131 20.49 -8.88 -20.85
N GLY A 132 19.19 -8.78 -20.55
CA GLY A 132 18.13 -8.48 -21.52
C GLY A 132 17.39 -7.17 -21.26
N SER A 133 16.56 -6.77 -22.22
CA SER A 133 15.54 -5.75 -22.04
C SER A 133 14.42 -6.27 -21.15
N LEU A 134 13.69 -5.35 -20.51
CA LEU A 134 12.39 -5.67 -19.94
C LEU A 134 11.42 -5.95 -21.09
N GLU A 135 10.74 -7.08 -21.02
CA GLU A 135 9.78 -7.53 -22.03
C GLU A 135 8.37 -7.58 -21.43
N VAL A 136 7.40 -7.05 -22.19
CA VAL A 136 5.97 -7.19 -21.91
C VAL A 136 5.43 -8.24 -22.86
N ARG A 137 4.92 -9.35 -22.32
CA ARG A 137 4.44 -10.51 -23.07
C ARG A 137 3.00 -10.81 -22.74
N LYS A 138 2.32 -11.55 -23.61
CA LYS A 138 1.01 -12.12 -23.30
C LYS A 138 1.19 -13.27 -22.32
N GLN A 139 0.38 -13.30 -21.26
CA GLN A 139 0.39 -14.39 -20.29
C GLN A 139 -0.07 -15.71 -20.95
N LEU A 140 0.62 -16.81 -20.64
CA LEU A 140 0.22 -18.14 -21.09
C LEU A 140 -0.95 -18.70 -20.24
N PRO A 141 -1.83 -19.54 -20.79
CA PRO A 141 -3.02 -20.03 -20.09
C PRO A 141 -2.75 -20.84 -18.81
N ASP A 142 -1.55 -21.41 -18.68
CA ASP A 142 -1.12 -22.25 -17.56
C ASP A 142 -0.53 -21.45 -16.39
N ALA A 143 -0.28 -20.15 -16.56
CA ALA A 143 0.22 -19.28 -15.49
C ALA A 143 -0.81 -19.02 -14.37
N GLY A 144 -2.10 -19.27 -14.66
CA GLY A 144 -3.20 -19.04 -13.73
C GLY A 144 -3.55 -17.57 -13.50
N ASP A 145 -4.52 -17.35 -12.63
CA ASP A 145 -5.01 -16.04 -12.24
C ASP A 145 -4.29 -15.51 -10.98
N VAL A 146 -4.14 -14.18 -10.92
CA VAL A 146 -3.54 -13.50 -9.75
C VAL A 146 -4.46 -13.61 -8.54
N LEU A 147 -5.76 -13.45 -8.75
CA LEU A 147 -6.78 -13.61 -7.72
C LEU A 147 -7.38 -15.01 -7.81
N SER A 148 -7.64 -15.63 -6.66
CA SER A 148 -8.46 -16.84 -6.63
C SER A 148 -9.91 -16.50 -7.03
N GLU A 149 -10.64 -17.48 -7.57
CA GLU A 149 -12.04 -17.30 -7.98
C GLU A 149 -12.94 -16.69 -6.89
N PRO A 150 -12.87 -17.10 -5.60
CA PRO A 150 -13.65 -16.47 -4.54
C PRO A 150 -13.32 -15.00 -4.34
N VAL A 151 -12.03 -14.66 -4.30
CA VAL A 151 -11.55 -13.28 -4.08
C VAL A 151 -11.94 -12.39 -5.26
N LYS A 152 -11.84 -12.90 -6.49
CA LYS A 152 -12.24 -12.18 -7.69
C LYS A 152 -13.73 -11.82 -7.66
N LYS A 153 -14.60 -12.77 -7.32
CA LYS A 153 -16.05 -12.53 -7.20
C LYS A 153 -16.39 -11.49 -6.15
N GLN A 154 -15.75 -11.58 -4.99
CA GLN A 154 -15.93 -10.60 -3.92
C GLN A 154 -15.51 -9.20 -4.36
N TRP A 155 -14.40 -9.10 -5.10
CA TRP A 155 -13.92 -7.84 -5.66
C TRP A 155 -14.84 -7.26 -6.74
N GLU A 156 -15.34 -8.09 -7.66
CA GLU A 156 -16.31 -7.68 -8.70
C GLU A 156 -17.64 -7.21 -8.10
N ALA A 157 -18.13 -7.90 -7.06
CA ALA A 157 -19.32 -7.50 -6.30
C ALA A 157 -19.12 -6.16 -5.58
N TRP A 158 -17.94 -5.95 -4.97
CA TRP A 158 -17.59 -4.67 -4.33
C TRP A 158 -17.55 -3.51 -5.34
N LEU A 159 -17.05 -3.75 -6.56
CA LEU A 159 -17.04 -2.76 -7.64
C LEU A 159 -18.43 -2.49 -8.27
N GLY A 160 -19.47 -3.24 -7.91
CA GLY A 160 -20.82 -3.05 -8.43
C GLY A 160 -21.04 -3.55 -9.87
N VAL A 161 -20.17 -4.42 -10.38
CA VAL A 161 -20.19 -4.87 -11.79
C VAL A 161 -21.36 -5.85 -12.08
N GLU A 162 -22.08 -6.31 -11.06
CA GLU A 162 -23.13 -7.34 -11.22
C GLU A 162 -24.45 -6.82 -11.85
N ASN A 163 -24.58 -5.53 -12.21
CA ASN A 163 -25.86 -4.99 -12.72
C ASN A 163 -25.77 -3.93 -13.83
N GLU A 164 -24.96 -4.14 -14.87
CA GLU A 164 -25.10 -3.39 -16.13
C GLU A 164 -25.67 -4.27 -17.25
N GLU A 165 -27.00 -4.32 -17.33
CA GLU A 165 -27.67 -4.61 -18.60
C GLU A 165 -27.30 -3.50 -19.62
N LYS A 166 -26.39 -3.82 -20.53
CA LYS A 166 -26.11 -3.13 -21.81
C LYS A 166 -25.82 -1.62 -21.70
N ALA A 167 -24.60 -1.27 -21.29
CA ALA A 167 -24.04 0.04 -21.61
C ALA A 167 -23.54 0.10 -23.08
N ASP A 168 -23.90 1.18 -23.76
CA ASP A 168 -23.61 1.55 -25.15
C ASP A 168 -22.10 1.66 -25.44
N PRO A 169 -21.53 1.03 -26.50
CA PRO A 169 -20.09 0.97 -26.76
C PRO A 169 -19.45 2.32 -27.18
N GLY A 170 -20.18 3.44 -27.07
CA GLY A 170 -19.79 4.74 -27.61
C GLY A 170 -19.07 5.70 -26.67
N LYS A 171 -18.99 5.43 -25.35
CA LYS A 171 -18.34 6.36 -24.40
C LYS A 171 -16.98 5.85 -23.94
N SER A 172 -16.01 5.99 -24.83
CA SER A 172 -14.60 6.12 -24.47
C SER A 172 -14.42 7.41 -23.66
N GLY A 173 -14.67 7.35 -22.35
CA GLY A 173 -14.28 8.41 -21.43
C GLY A 173 -12.76 8.56 -21.47
N SER A 174 -12.27 9.74 -21.84
CA SER A 174 -10.83 9.97 -21.96
C SER A 174 -10.18 9.85 -20.59
N TRP A 175 -9.00 9.23 -20.54
CA TRP A 175 -8.16 9.14 -19.33
C TRP A 175 -7.86 10.51 -18.71
N GLU A 176 -7.92 11.59 -19.49
CA GLU A 176 -7.81 12.96 -18.99
C GLU A 176 -8.98 13.36 -18.08
N GLU A 177 -10.18 12.83 -18.30
CA GLU A 177 -11.37 13.09 -17.50
C GLU A 177 -11.32 12.31 -16.17
N PHE A 178 -10.84 11.06 -16.20
CA PHE A 178 -10.57 10.28 -14.98
C PHE A 178 -9.46 10.93 -14.13
N MET A 179 -8.36 11.37 -14.74
CA MET A 179 -7.28 12.06 -14.03
C MET A 179 -7.70 13.44 -13.50
N ALA A 180 -8.63 14.13 -14.17
CA ALA A 180 -9.20 15.38 -13.67
C ALA A 180 -10.06 15.18 -12.42
N THR A 181 -10.77 14.04 -12.28
CA THR A 181 -11.51 13.71 -11.05
C THR A 181 -10.62 13.36 -9.85
N LEU A 182 -9.34 13.05 -10.08
CA LEU A 182 -8.34 12.84 -9.03
C LEU A 182 -7.65 14.15 -8.58
N SER A 183 -7.97 15.27 -9.23
CA SER A 183 -7.31 16.56 -9.04
C SER A 183 -8.19 17.61 -8.34
N ASP A 184 -9.09 17.21 -7.44
CA ASP A 184 -9.76 18.17 -6.57
C ASP A 184 -9.76 17.75 -5.09
N SER A 185 -9.09 18.61 -4.31
CA SER A 185 -9.29 18.99 -2.90
C SER A 185 -9.46 17.90 -1.83
N ASP A 186 -8.61 18.00 -0.79
CA ASP A 186 -8.79 17.40 0.54
C ASP A 186 -10.26 17.50 1.01
N ASP A 187 -10.91 16.34 1.16
CA ASP A 187 -11.92 16.08 2.20
C ASP A 187 -12.07 14.55 2.40
N GLN A 188 -11.29 14.06 3.35
CA GLN A 188 -11.52 12.96 4.30
C GLN A 188 -12.37 11.74 3.85
N SER A 189 -11.71 10.65 3.43
CA SER A 189 -12.28 9.29 3.43
C SER A 189 -11.18 8.22 3.34
N ASP A 190 -11.17 7.22 4.23
CA ASP A 190 -10.30 6.01 4.21
C ASP A 190 -11.21 4.78 3.93
N TYR A 191 -11.17 3.94 2.87
CA TYR A 191 -10.17 3.19 2.08
C TYR A 191 -9.81 1.75 2.53
N ALA A 192 -10.33 1.19 3.63
CA ALA A 192 -10.02 -0.20 3.99
C ALA A 192 -11.21 -1.02 4.53
N ALA A 193 -11.82 -1.84 3.66
CA ALA A 193 -12.79 -2.86 4.02
C ALA A 193 -12.08 -4.16 4.47
N CYS A 194 -12.32 -4.58 5.73
CA CYS A 194 -12.06 -5.95 6.19
C CYS A 194 -13.40 -6.61 6.54
N ASP A 195 -13.64 -7.79 5.98
CA ASP A 195 -14.83 -8.60 6.24
C ASP A 195 -14.49 -9.95 6.91
N ALA A 196 -15.52 -10.77 7.12
CA ALA A 196 -15.54 -11.87 8.09
C ALA A 196 -14.59 -13.04 7.81
N GLU A 197 -13.87 -13.08 6.67
CA GLU A 197 -12.91 -14.15 6.35
C GLU A 197 -11.45 -13.82 6.67
N CYS A 198 -11.14 -12.59 7.10
CA CYS A 198 -9.80 -12.26 7.59
C CYS A 198 -9.55 -12.89 8.98
N GLY A 199 -9.07 -14.13 9.00
CA GLY A 199 -8.81 -14.96 10.19
C GLY A 199 -7.74 -14.48 11.16
N TYR A 200 -7.34 -13.21 11.13
CA TYR A 200 -6.47 -12.59 12.13
C TYR A 200 -6.80 -11.10 12.32
N CYS A 201 -7.61 -10.77 13.34
CA CYS A 201 -7.90 -9.38 13.74
C CYS A 201 -7.05 -8.88 14.94
N GLY A 202 -5.93 -9.54 15.22
CA GLY A 202 -4.92 -9.01 16.15
C GLY A 202 -5.28 -8.97 17.64
N LYS A 203 -6.22 -9.78 18.14
CA LYS A 203 -6.53 -9.80 19.59
C LYS A 203 -5.78 -10.92 20.33
N CYS A 204 -4.65 -10.58 20.96
CA CYS A 204 -4.15 -11.32 22.13
C CYS A 204 -4.65 -10.62 23.41
N VAL A 205 -4.95 -11.44 24.43
CA VAL A 205 -5.45 -11.10 25.78
C VAL A 205 -4.43 -10.29 26.58
#